data_AF-A0A5C9EJX3-F1
#
_entry.id   AF-A0A5C9EJX3-F1
#
_cell.length_a   1.000
_cell.length_b   1.000
_cell.length_c   1.000
_cell.angle_alpha   90.00
_cell.angle_beta   90.00
_cell.angle_gamma   90.00
#
_symmetry.space_group_name_H-M   'P 1'
#
loop_
_entity.id
_entity.type
_entity.pdbx_description
1 polymer ?
#
loop_
_entity_poly.entity_id
_entity_poly.type
_entity_poly.pdbx_seq_one_letter_code
_entity_poly.pdbx_strand_id
1 'polypeptide(L)'
;MNYELIDTDALGRIGKLEYKNYELITPNLIPVIHPYEENLKPSIIEKIGFDCIFTNSYIIYQDNQKREKVLDLGLKEYLGFNGLIATDSGAFQQYIYNDKDIHIRPNEIEKFQEDIGSDFPVILDLPVQPDDNYIQAKNKIETSLERAKLNISRRTKECCWIGPIHGAKYPELLKVSSKEMSKLDFGIYAIGGLVKFFLDYRFDEVLKILLTVKKHIVSNKPLHMFGLGLPQFFSLAVACGCDLMDSAAYILYAKENRYFTLSTGTKLLGELKEFPCCCPMCSNYTPDEVRQCEPSEKTRLLAIHNLHVSYSELKNIRQAIYDGNLWELVEQRIRSHPKLYESINIIKKNVLLFERYEKIYKNHGRLLASIESIQRPLLKRYKQRIKKRYRIPNSTRYLIILPELDIRGKKSPSTKKWLNQINNCTIPRDMIHILFFSKFFGLIPIELINTYPMGQHESISLNFFDKEEYMDEYVEIFISVINSYRLSKKIAYLYPKSFINQFYEEEKFRDSFYESIFKVLSTKFKIPIRQFDIISNIIEYFEKE
;
A
#
# COMPACT_ATOMS: atom_id res chain seq x y z
N MET A 1 2.29 12.17 23.78
CA MET A 1 1.97 11.05 22.86
C MET A 1 3.27 10.38 22.46
N ASN A 2 3.35 9.06 22.60
CA ASN A 2 4.44 8.25 22.07
C ASN A 2 3.96 7.51 20.80
N TYR A 3 4.82 7.40 19.78
CA TYR A 3 4.52 6.62 18.58
C TYR A 3 5.72 5.74 18.25
N GLU A 4 5.57 4.45 18.50
CA GLU A 4 6.59 3.45 18.27
C GLU A 4 6.30 2.67 17.00
N LEU A 5 7.33 2.41 16.20
CA LEU A 5 7.23 1.56 15.02
C LEU A 5 7.40 0.09 15.41
N ILE A 6 6.40 -0.75 15.16
CA ILE A 6 6.44 -2.19 15.42
C ILE A 6 7.00 -2.94 14.21
N ASP A 7 6.41 -2.73 13.02
CA ASP A 7 6.82 -3.42 11.80
C ASP A 7 6.49 -2.62 10.54
N THR A 8 7.07 -2.99 9.39
CA THR A 8 6.91 -2.30 8.11
C THR A 8 6.77 -3.26 6.94
N ASP A 9 5.98 -2.88 5.94
CA ASP A 9 6.06 -3.47 4.60
C ASP A 9 5.64 -2.44 3.56
N ALA A 10 6.27 -2.44 2.39
CA ALA A 10 6.24 -1.31 1.46
C ALA A 10 6.61 0.02 2.16
N LEU A 11 5.76 1.06 2.10
CA LEU A 11 5.85 2.24 2.97
C LEU A 11 4.88 2.17 4.15
N GLY A 12 4.06 1.12 4.21
CA GLY A 12 3.14 0.87 5.29
C GLY A 12 3.87 0.49 6.56
N ARG A 13 3.29 0.86 7.69
CA ARG A 13 3.85 0.59 9.00
C ARG A 13 2.77 0.25 10.00
N ILE A 14 3.10 -0.69 10.86
CA ILE A 14 2.38 -0.93 12.09
C ILE A 14 3.06 -0.09 13.15
N GLY A 15 2.32 0.80 13.76
CA GLY A 15 2.79 1.61 14.86
C GLY A 15 1.90 1.48 16.08
N LYS A 16 2.51 1.64 17.24
CA LYS A 16 1.85 1.72 18.54
C LYS A 16 1.77 3.18 18.94
N LEU A 17 0.57 3.76 18.94
CA LEU A 17 0.33 5.10 19.43
C LEU A 17 -0.17 5.01 20.88
N GLU A 18 0.64 5.50 21.81
CA GLU A 18 0.27 5.57 23.23
C GLU A 18 -0.01 7.04 23.61
N TYR A 19 -1.20 7.26 24.16
CA TYR A 19 -1.62 8.58 24.61
C TYR A 19 -2.54 8.49 25.82
N LYS A 20 -2.17 9.19 26.90
CA LYS A 20 -2.78 9.02 28.23
C LYS A 20 -2.72 7.52 28.61
N ASN A 21 -3.86 6.89 28.91
CA ASN A 21 -3.96 5.47 29.26
C ASN A 21 -4.46 4.60 28.09
N TYR A 22 -4.44 5.12 26.86
CA TYR A 22 -4.96 4.43 25.68
C TYR A 22 -3.85 4.05 24.72
N GLU A 23 -4.07 2.92 24.05
CA GLU A 23 -3.22 2.37 23.01
C GLU A 23 -4.03 2.28 21.72
N LEU A 24 -3.46 2.76 20.62
CA LEU A 24 -4.04 2.67 19.29
C LEU A 24 -3.01 2.08 18.32
N ILE A 25 -3.34 0.95 17.70
CA ILE A 25 -2.48 0.33 16.68
C ILE A 25 -2.80 0.90 15.30
N THR A 26 -1.79 1.42 14.60
CA THR A 26 -1.87 1.86 13.20
C THR A 26 -1.47 0.73 12.24
N PRO A 27 -1.91 0.74 10.96
CA PRO A 27 -2.93 1.62 10.39
C PRO A 27 -4.31 1.41 11.02
N ASN A 28 -5.06 2.50 11.22
CA ASN A 28 -6.42 2.44 11.78
C ASN A 28 -7.38 3.48 11.17
N LEU A 29 -8.68 3.19 11.27
CA LEU A 29 -9.78 4.09 10.91
C LEU A 29 -10.38 4.68 12.19
N ILE A 30 -10.68 5.97 12.16
CA ILE A 30 -11.35 6.72 13.21
C ILE A 30 -12.77 7.03 12.71
N PRO A 31 -13.82 6.34 13.16
CA PRO A 31 -15.18 6.58 12.70
C PRO A 31 -15.63 8.00 13.07
N VAL A 32 -16.14 8.74 12.08
CA VAL A 32 -16.74 10.06 12.32
C VAL A 32 -18.17 9.86 12.79
N ILE A 33 -18.53 10.53 13.89
CA ILE A 33 -19.88 10.56 14.43
C ILE A 33 -20.43 11.99 14.38
N HIS A 34 -21.74 12.11 14.14
CA HIS A 34 -22.42 13.39 14.29
C HIS A 34 -22.82 13.56 15.77
N PRO A 35 -22.51 14.71 16.41
CA PRO A 35 -22.68 14.87 17.87
C PRO A 35 -24.14 14.83 18.35
N TYR A 36 -25.11 14.93 17.44
CA TYR A 36 -26.54 14.95 17.74
C TYR A 36 -27.34 13.78 17.17
N GLU A 37 -26.75 12.96 16.29
CA GLU A 37 -27.50 11.85 15.70
C GLU A 37 -27.35 10.57 16.51
N GLU A 38 -28.47 9.88 16.74
CA GLU A 38 -28.49 8.64 17.54
C GLU A 38 -28.59 7.36 16.71
N ASN A 39 -28.47 7.45 15.37
CA ASN A 39 -28.57 6.30 14.46
C ASN A 39 -27.60 5.15 14.80
N LEU A 40 -26.43 5.48 15.38
CA LEU A 40 -25.48 4.52 15.89
C LEU A 40 -24.83 5.05 17.17
N LYS A 41 -25.06 4.37 18.29
CA LYS A 41 -24.46 4.74 19.58
C LYS A 41 -22.94 4.50 19.57
N PRO A 42 -22.12 5.40 20.11
CA PRO A 42 -20.65 5.22 20.19
C PRO A 42 -20.21 3.95 20.91
N SER A 43 -20.98 3.47 21.89
CA SER A 43 -20.72 2.19 22.55
C SER A 43 -20.79 0.97 21.62
N ILE A 44 -21.52 1.05 20.50
CA ILE A 44 -21.51 0.00 19.46
C ILE A 44 -20.19 0.07 18.68
N ILE A 45 -19.70 1.27 18.36
CA ILE A 45 -18.42 1.49 17.68
C ILE A 45 -17.26 0.96 18.55
N GLU A 46 -17.30 1.24 19.84
CA GLU A 46 -16.35 0.70 20.84
C GLU A 46 -16.37 -0.84 20.86
N LYS A 47 -17.56 -1.47 20.89
CA LYS A 47 -17.71 -2.93 20.86
C LYS A 47 -17.16 -3.60 19.60
N ILE A 48 -17.12 -2.90 18.47
CA ILE A 48 -16.50 -3.42 17.24
C ILE A 48 -14.96 -3.47 17.38
N GLY A 49 -14.39 -2.65 18.27
CA GLY A 49 -12.96 -2.56 18.54
C GLY A 49 -12.31 -1.26 18.06
N PHE A 50 -13.08 -0.20 17.86
CA PHE A 50 -12.56 1.13 17.58
C PHE A 50 -12.30 1.89 18.88
N ASP A 51 -11.04 2.14 19.19
CA ASP A 51 -10.61 2.83 20.41
C ASP A 51 -10.53 4.36 20.25
N CYS A 52 -10.86 4.87 19.06
CA CYS A 52 -10.87 6.29 18.76
C CYS A 52 -12.05 6.64 17.86
N ILE A 53 -12.74 7.74 18.16
CA ILE A 53 -13.78 8.33 17.31
C ILE A 53 -13.45 9.78 16.97
N PHE A 54 -14.10 10.27 15.93
CA PHE A 54 -13.93 11.63 15.45
C PHE A 54 -15.29 12.34 15.50
N THR A 55 -15.35 13.57 16.02
CA THR A 55 -16.57 14.40 15.99
C THR A 55 -16.27 15.83 15.55
N ASN A 56 -17.29 16.65 15.35
CA ASN A 56 -17.13 18.04 14.95
C ASN A 56 -17.45 18.98 16.12
N SER A 57 -16.40 19.65 16.63
CA SER A 57 -16.51 20.58 17.75
C SER A 57 -17.25 21.86 17.39
N TYR A 58 -17.19 22.27 16.11
CA TYR A 58 -17.88 23.46 15.64
C TYR A 58 -19.40 23.29 15.68
N ILE A 59 -19.93 22.12 15.28
CA ILE A 59 -21.36 21.80 15.38
C ILE A 59 -21.83 21.89 16.84
N ILE A 60 -21.03 21.36 17.77
CA ILE A 60 -21.30 21.46 19.22
C ILE A 60 -21.27 22.91 19.68
N TYR A 61 -20.26 23.67 19.22
CA TYR A 61 -20.10 25.06 19.57
C TYR A 61 -21.30 25.88 19.12
N GLN A 62 -21.84 25.71 17.92
CA GLN A 62 -22.94 26.55 17.43
C GLN A 62 -24.23 26.50 18.28
N ASP A 63 -24.47 25.43 19.03
CA ASP A 63 -25.63 25.32 19.91
C ASP A 63 -25.24 25.66 21.35
N ASN A 64 -25.72 26.80 21.87
CA ASN A 64 -25.36 27.27 23.21
C ASN A 64 -25.73 26.27 24.32
N GLN A 65 -26.90 25.62 24.23
CA GLN A 65 -27.33 24.67 25.26
C GLN A 65 -26.45 23.42 25.25
N LYS A 66 -26.11 22.94 24.06
CA LYS A 66 -25.22 21.78 23.91
C LYS A 66 -23.79 22.13 24.30
N ARG A 67 -23.32 23.31 23.95
CA ARG A 67 -21.99 23.83 24.30
C ARG A 67 -21.80 23.87 25.81
N GLU A 68 -22.71 24.49 26.55
CA GLU A 68 -22.68 24.55 28.02
C GLU A 68 -22.70 23.14 28.62
N LYS A 69 -23.61 22.28 28.15
CA LYS A 69 -23.70 20.90 28.62
C LYS A 69 -22.40 20.11 28.41
N VAL A 70 -21.73 20.27 27.27
CA VAL A 70 -20.47 19.56 26.97
C VAL A 70 -19.30 20.14 27.78
N LEU A 71 -19.31 21.44 28.09
CA LEU A 71 -18.32 22.06 28.97
C LEU A 71 -18.44 21.53 30.40
N ASP A 72 -19.67 21.32 30.89
CA ASP A 72 -19.92 20.80 32.23
C ASP A 72 -19.57 19.31 32.37
N LEU A 73 -19.95 18.48 31.40
CA LEU A 73 -19.76 17.03 31.44
C LEU A 73 -18.39 16.58 30.91
N GLY A 74 -17.81 17.34 29.98
CA GLY A 74 -16.70 16.88 29.13
C GLY A 74 -17.17 15.99 27.97
N LEU A 75 -16.34 15.93 26.92
CA LEU A 75 -16.71 15.33 25.64
C LEU A 75 -16.94 13.81 25.69
N LYS A 76 -16.17 13.08 26.52
CA LYS A 76 -16.29 11.62 26.65
C LYS A 76 -17.61 11.21 27.27
N GLU A 77 -17.97 11.84 28.39
CA GLU A 77 -19.25 11.59 29.06
C GLU A 77 -20.42 12.04 28.19
N TYR A 78 -20.32 13.23 27.57
CA TYR A 78 -21.36 13.73 26.68
C TYR A 78 -21.68 12.77 25.51
N LEU A 79 -20.65 12.16 24.89
CA LEU A 79 -20.83 11.21 23.79
C LEU A 79 -21.07 9.75 24.25
N GLY A 80 -20.83 9.44 25.52
CA GLY A 80 -20.88 8.07 26.04
C GLY A 80 -19.86 7.15 25.37
N PHE A 81 -18.63 7.64 25.18
CA PHE A 81 -17.52 6.89 24.58
C PHE A 81 -16.29 6.94 25.48
N ASN A 82 -15.75 5.77 25.84
CA ASN A 82 -14.65 5.70 26.79
C ASN A 82 -13.27 5.83 26.15
N GLY A 83 -13.14 5.66 24.83
CA GLY A 83 -11.86 5.73 24.11
C GLY A 83 -11.34 7.15 23.88
N LEU A 84 -10.45 7.30 22.90
CA LEU A 84 -9.89 8.59 22.48
C LEU A 84 -10.87 9.35 21.57
N ILE A 85 -10.91 10.68 21.67
CA ILE A 85 -11.79 11.51 20.84
C ILE A 85 -10.99 12.57 20.09
N ALA A 86 -11.05 12.51 18.76
CA ALA A 86 -10.58 13.56 17.86
C ALA A 86 -11.71 14.55 17.56
N THR A 87 -11.35 15.82 17.38
CA THR A 87 -12.32 16.87 17.05
C THR A 87 -11.86 17.70 15.86
N ASP A 88 -12.75 17.91 14.89
CA ASP A 88 -12.56 18.89 13.83
C ASP A 88 -13.00 20.27 14.33
N SER A 89 -12.26 21.29 13.91
CA SER A 89 -12.48 22.71 14.17
C SER A 89 -13.60 23.31 13.32
N GLY A 90 -14.14 22.55 12.36
CA GLY A 90 -15.25 22.97 11.51
C GLY A 90 -14.84 23.80 10.30
N ALA A 91 -13.56 23.80 9.95
CA ALA A 91 -13.04 24.49 8.77
C ALA A 91 -13.77 24.10 7.48
N PHE A 92 -14.21 22.84 7.39
CA PHE A 92 -15.01 22.34 6.27
C PHE A 92 -16.42 22.95 6.24
N GLN A 93 -17.12 23.03 7.36
CA GLN A 93 -18.49 23.54 7.48
C GLN A 93 -18.53 25.06 7.31
N GLN A 94 -17.63 25.82 7.95
CA GLN A 94 -17.58 27.27 7.78
C GLN A 94 -17.42 27.69 6.32
N TYR A 95 -16.69 26.88 5.55
CA TYR A 95 -16.49 27.15 4.13
C TYR A 95 -17.67 26.70 3.26
N ILE A 96 -18.24 25.51 3.49
CA ILE A 96 -19.38 25.00 2.67
C ILE A 96 -20.64 25.83 2.86
N TYR A 97 -20.95 26.23 4.10
CA TYR A 97 -22.22 26.90 4.39
C TYR A 97 -22.19 28.41 4.11
N ASN A 98 -21.02 29.00 3.84
CA ASN A 98 -20.82 30.40 3.45
C ASN A 98 -21.71 31.38 4.22
N ASP A 99 -21.93 31.10 5.51
CA ASP A 99 -22.81 31.90 6.34
C ASP A 99 -22.02 33.14 6.75
N LYS A 100 -22.32 34.27 6.10
CA LYS A 100 -21.59 35.53 6.25
C LYS A 100 -21.60 36.07 7.68
N ASP A 101 -22.42 35.50 8.56
CA ASP A 101 -22.64 35.97 9.92
C ASP A 101 -21.96 35.13 11.02
N ILE A 102 -21.26 34.03 10.71
CA ILE A 102 -20.65 33.14 11.73
C ILE A 102 -19.13 32.98 11.54
N HIS A 103 -18.38 33.99 11.96
CA HIS A 103 -16.92 33.97 12.04
C HIS A 103 -16.42 33.46 13.41
N ILE A 104 -16.30 32.14 13.58
CA ILE A 104 -15.52 31.61 14.71
C ILE A 104 -14.04 31.95 14.52
N ARG A 105 -13.39 32.41 15.58
CA ARG A 105 -11.96 32.70 15.54
C ARG A 105 -11.15 31.46 15.93
N PRO A 106 -9.93 31.26 15.40
CA PRO A 106 -9.09 30.12 15.76
C PRO A 106 -8.87 29.99 17.28
N ASN A 107 -8.69 31.11 17.99
CA ASN A 107 -8.48 31.11 19.43
C ASN A 107 -9.72 30.69 20.23
N GLU A 108 -10.93 30.86 19.69
CA GLU A 108 -12.18 30.46 20.37
C GLU A 108 -12.41 28.97 20.24
N ILE A 109 -12.40 28.44 19.00
CA ILE A 109 -12.70 27.03 18.75
C ILE A 109 -11.61 26.09 19.26
N GLU A 110 -10.35 26.51 19.18
CA GLU A 110 -9.25 25.69 19.68
C GLU A 110 -9.24 25.64 21.20
N LYS A 111 -9.55 26.75 21.87
CA LYS A 111 -9.71 26.78 23.31
C LYS A 111 -10.90 25.93 23.75
N PHE A 112 -12.02 26.02 23.03
CA PHE A 112 -13.19 25.17 23.27
C PHE A 112 -12.84 23.67 23.16
N GLN A 113 -12.08 23.26 22.14
CA GLN A 113 -11.64 21.87 21.98
C GLN A 113 -10.77 21.39 23.17
N GLU A 114 -9.89 22.24 23.71
CA GLU A 114 -9.15 21.94 24.93
C GLU A 114 -10.09 21.83 26.14
N ASP A 115 -11.05 22.75 26.25
CA ASP A 115 -11.95 22.85 27.40
C ASP A 115 -12.88 21.66 27.53
N ILE A 116 -13.44 21.17 26.43
CA ILE A 116 -14.26 19.95 26.39
C ILE A 116 -13.44 18.65 26.50
N GLY A 117 -12.10 18.73 26.50
CA GLY A 117 -11.23 17.58 26.70
C GLY A 117 -10.99 16.72 25.45
N SER A 118 -10.91 17.34 24.27
CA SER A 118 -10.50 16.64 23.04
C SER A 118 -9.08 16.05 23.17
N ASP A 119 -8.90 14.81 22.73
CA ASP A 119 -7.60 14.13 22.76
C ASP A 119 -6.73 14.51 21.55
N PHE A 120 -7.36 14.54 20.36
CA PHE A 120 -6.72 14.90 19.08
C PHE A 120 -7.45 16.05 18.38
N PRO A 121 -7.35 17.28 18.91
CA PRO A 121 -7.98 18.43 18.28
C PRO A 121 -7.26 18.83 16.98
N VAL A 122 -8.04 19.24 15.99
CA VAL A 122 -7.56 19.81 14.73
C VAL A 122 -7.59 21.34 14.86
N ILE A 123 -6.55 22.01 14.37
CA ILE A 123 -6.51 23.48 14.31
C ILE A 123 -7.58 24.02 13.35
N LEU A 124 -7.93 25.31 13.46
CA LEU A 124 -8.79 25.93 12.44
C LEU A 124 -7.99 26.29 11.19
N ASP A 125 -7.84 25.35 10.27
CA ASP A 125 -7.17 25.51 8.98
C ASP A 125 -8.11 26.10 7.90
N LEU A 126 -7.57 26.32 6.70
CA LEU A 126 -8.35 26.76 5.53
C LEU A 126 -8.17 25.74 4.40
N PRO A 127 -9.19 24.87 4.15
CA PRO A 127 -9.06 23.84 3.15
C PRO A 127 -8.93 24.42 1.74
N VAL A 128 -7.92 23.95 1.01
CA VAL A 128 -7.74 24.25 -0.41
C VAL A 128 -8.67 23.37 -1.22
N GLN A 129 -9.54 23.99 -1.98
CA GLN A 129 -10.54 23.33 -2.81
C GLN A 129 -10.03 23.05 -4.23
N PRO A 130 -10.61 22.08 -4.93
CA PRO A 130 -10.22 21.78 -6.31
C PRO A 130 -10.43 22.94 -7.31
N ASP A 131 -11.30 23.89 -7.03
CA ASP A 131 -11.59 25.07 -7.85
C ASP A 131 -10.72 26.30 -7.49
N ASP A 132 -10.07 26.33 -6.31
CA ASP A 132 -9.16 27.41 -5.93
C ASP A 132 -8.05 27.59 -6.98
N ASN A 133 -7.81 28.82 -7.42
CA ASN A 133 -6.66 29.15 -8.25
C ASN A 133 -5.36 29.14 -7.42
N TYR A 134 -4.22 29.24 -8.09
CA TYR A 134 -2.91 29.13 -7.44
C TYR A 134 -2.70 30.17 -6.32
N ILE A 135 -3.13 31.42 -6.54
CA ILE A 135 -2.97 32.51 -5.57
C ILE A 135 -3.88 32.27 -4.36
N GLN A 136 -5.14 31.87 -4.59
CA GLN A 136 -6.08 31.53 -3.52
C GLN A 136 -5.56 30.36 -2.68
N ALA A 137 -5.10 29.29 -3.33
CA ALA A 137 -4.54 28.12 -2.67
C ALA A 137 -3.31 28.49 -1.83
N LYS A 138 -2.40 29.30 -2.39
CA LYS A 138 -1.21 29.79 -1.69
C LYS A 138 -1.59 30.59 -0.43
N ASN A 139 -2.51 31.55 -0.54
CA ASN A 139 -2.93 32.38 0.59
C ASN A 139 -3.58 31.55 1.71
N LYS A 140 -4.44 30.57 1.35
CA LYS A 140 -5.05 29.65 2.31
C LYS A 140 -4.00 28.80 3.05
N ILE A 141 -2.99 28.30 2.33
CA ILE A 141 -1.88 27.53 2.91
C ILE A 141 -1.05 28.40 3.86
N GLU A 142 -0.66 29.60 3.44
CA GLU A 142 0.12 30.53 4.25
C GLU A 142 -0.63 30.90 5.54
N THR A 143 -1.92 31.21 5.43
CA THR A 143 -2.79 31.48 6.59
C THR A 143 -2.91 30.27 7.51
N SER A 144 -3.05 29.05 6.97
CA SER A 144 -3.13 27.83 7.76
C SER A 144 -1.82 27.57 8.53
N LEU A 145 -0.67 27.81 7.89
CA LEU A 145 0.65 27.70 8.54
C LEU A 145 0.84 28.77 9.63
N GLU A 146 0.37 29.99 9.41
CA GLU A 146 0.37 31.04 10.42
C GLU A 146 -0.50 30.65 11.63
N ARG A 147 -1.73 30.18 11.38
CA ARG A 147 -2.62 29.68 12.44
C ARG A 147 -2.03 28.51 13.19
N ALA A 148 -1.30 27.61 12.51
CA ALA A 148 -0.60 26.50 13.14
C ALA A 148 0.53 26.97 14.08
N LYS A 149 1.29 28.00 13.70
CA LYS A 149 2.31 28.62 14.57
C LYS A 149 1.67 29.28 15.78
N LEU A 150 0.60 30.05 15.57
CA LEU A 150 -0.14 30.71 16.65
C LEU A 150 -0.82 29.69 17.59
N ASN A 151 -1.31 28.57 17.06
CA ASN A 151 -1.84 27.46 17.85
C ASN A 151 -0.82 27.02 18.89
N ILE A 152 0.42 26.72 18.49
CA ILE A 152 1.47 26.28 19.42
C ILE A 152 1.65 27.25 20.60
N SER A 153 1.65 28.55 20.34
CA SER A 153 1.80 29.56 21.40
C SER A 153 0.58 29.71 22.33
N ARG A 154 -0.61 29.25 21.93
CA ARG A 154 -1.86 29.44 22.69
C ARG A 154 -2.39 28.16 23.35
N ARG A 155 -1.74 27.02 23.18
CA ARG A 155 -2.15 25.75 23.83
C ARG A 155 -2.11 25.93 25.34
N THR A 156 -3.20 25.60 26.02
CA THR A 156 -3.29 25.70 27.49
C THR A 156 -3.37 24.34 28.17
N LYS A 157 -3.68 23.28 27.41
CA LYS A 157 -3.77 21.92 27.92
C LYS A 157 -2.90 20.97 27.10
N GLU A 158 -2.49 19.88 27.74
CA GLU A 158 -1.79 18.80 27.05
C GLU A 158 -2.76 18.01 26.18
N CYS A 159 -2.88 18.43 24.91
CA CYS A 159 -3.61 17.75 23.85
C CYS A 159 -2.65 17.33 22.73
N CYS A 160 -2.99 16.26 21.99
CA CYS A 160 -2.19 15.81 20.86
C CYS A 160 -2.72 16.40 19.55
N TRP A 161 -2.34 17.64 19.27
CA TRP A 161 -2.84 18.38 18.11
C TRP A 161 -2.51 17.73 16.77
N ILE A 162 -3.47 17.81 15.84
CA ILE A 162 -3.33 17.42 14.44
C ILE A 162 -3.00 18.66 13.60
N GLY A 163 -1.95 18.57 12.77
CA GLY A 163 -1.51 19.61 11.84
C GLY A 163 -1.90 19.29 10.39
N PRO A 164 -2.92 19.95 9.81
CA PRO A 164 -3.36 19.71 8.44
C PRO A 164 -2.39 20.28 7.39
N ILE A 165 -2.20 19.52 6.31
CA ILE A 165 -1.38 19.83 5.15
C ILE A 165 -2.32 19.94 3.94
N HIS A 166 -2.22 21.07 3.24
CA HIS A 166 -3.07 21.41 2.09
C HIS A 166 -2.25 21.66 0.82
N GLY A 167 -2.95 21.93 -0.28
CA GLY A 167 -2.34 22.21 -1.59
C GLY A 167 -2.31 21.03 -2.54
N ALA A 168 -3.14 20.00 -2.30
CA ALA A 168 -3.25 18.79 -3.14
C ALA A 168 -3.27 19.06 -4.66
N LYS A 169 -3.93 20.13 -5.09
CA LYS A 169 -4.03 20.55 -6.50
C LYS A 169 -2.70 21.03 -7.10
N TYR A 170 -1.80 21.58 -6.29
CA TYR A 170 -0.60 22.29 -6.69
C TYR A 170 0.64 21.65 -6.03
N PRO A 171 1.32 20.70 -6.71
CA PRO A 171 2.39 19.89 -6.11
C PRO A 171 3.51 20.69 -5.43
N GLU A 172 3.87 21.85 -5.98
CA GLU A 172 4.83 22.80 -5.42
C GLU A 172 4.35 23.39 -4.09
N LEU A 173 3.09 23.78 -4.00
CA LEU A 173 2.49 24.30 -2.76
C LEU A 173 2.34 23.19 -1.73
N LEU A 174 1.92 21.98 -2.15
CA LEU A 174 1.84 20.81 -1.28
C LEU A 174 3.19 20.48 -0.65
N LYS A 175 4.27 20.53 -1.44
CA LYS A 175 5.64 20.33 -0.98
C LYS A 175 6.06 21.37 0.05
N VAL A 176 5.76 22.65 -0.19
CA VAL A 176 6.06 23.74 0.76
C VAL A 176 5.26 23.55 2.04
N SER A 177 3.94 23.34 1.93
CA SER A 177 3.04 23.10 3.07
C SER A 177 3.52 21.92 3.92
N SER A 178 3.89 20.80 3.28
CA SER A 178 4.40 19.61 3.98
C SER A 178 5.68 19.90 4.76
N LYS A 179 6.64 20.59 4.15
CA LYS A 179 7.92 20.92 4.79
C LYS A 179 7.75 21.88 5.96
N GLU A 180 6.93 22.93 5.79
CA GLU A 180 6.75 23.94 6.84
C GLU A 180 5.93 23.39 8.00
N MET A 181 4.84 22.67 7.73
CA MET A 181 4.05 22.02 8.78
C MET A 181 4.88 21.00 9.54
N SER A 182 5.74 20.23 8.85
CA SER A 182 6.61 19.24 9.48
C SER A 182 7.67 19.79 10.43
N LYS A 183 7.92 21.11 10.43
CA LYS A 183 8.82 21.76 11.40
C LYS A 183 8.12 22.11 12.71
N LEU A 184 6.78 22.11 12.70
CA LEU A 184 5.95 22.52 13.83
C LEU A 184 5.65 21.33 14.74
N ASP A 185 5.51 21.59 16.03
CA ASP A 185 5.24 20.57 17.05
C ASP A 185 3.77 20.11 17.02
N PHE A 186 3.47 19.18 16.12
CA PHE A 186 2.20 18.45 16.05
C PHE A 186 2.43 16.97 16.32
N GLY A 187 1.46 16.34 16.99
CA GLY A 187 1.51 14.92 17.28
C GLY A 187 1.22 14.09 16.03
N ILE A 188 0.29 14.54 15.19
CA ILE A 188 -0.14 13.88 13.97
C ILE A 188 -0.13 14.91 12.84
N TYR A 189 0.38 14.54 11.67
CA TYR A 189 0.22 15.35 10.46
C TYR A 189 -0.89 14.76 9.61
N ALA A 190 -1.75 15.60 9.06
CA ALA A 190 -2.91 15.15 8.29
C ALA A 190 -2.93 15.73 6.89
N ILE A 191 -3.42 14.98 5.90
CA ILE A 191 -3.61 15.47 4.54
C ILE A 191 -5.08 15.88 4.39
N GLY A 192 -5.32 17.17 4.13
CA GLY A 192 -6.65 17.73 3.89
C GLY A 192 -7.04 17.80 2.41
N GLY A 193 -8.31 18.12 2.16
CA GLY A 193 -8.82 18.37 0.79
C GLY A 193 -8.96 17.14 -0.10
N LEU A 194 -9.02 15.93 0.47
CA LEU A 194 -9.04 14.67 -0.29
C LEU A 194 -10.43 14.15 -0.67
N VAL A 195 -11.49 14.53 0.06
CA VAL A 195 -12.84 13.95 -0.06
C VAL A 195 -13.35 13.94 -1.51
N LYS A 196 -13.23 15.06 -2.22
CA LYS A 196 -13.69 15.17 -3.61
C LYS A 196 -12.94 14.24 -4.57
N PHE A 197 -11.65 14.00 -4.34
CA PHE A 197 -10.87 13.04 -5.15
C PHE A 197 -11.36 11.60 -4.97
N PHE A 198 -11.79 11.24 -3.75
CA PHE A 198 -12.37 9.91 -3.49
C PHE A 198 -13.74 9.74 -4.16
N LEU A 199 -14.59 10.76 -4.10
CA LEU A 199 -15.91 10.74 -4.76
C LEU A 199 -15.78 10.61 -6.28
N ASP A 200 -14.77 11.26 -6.86
CA ASP A 200 -14.49 11.22 -8.31
C ASP A 200 -13.63 10.00 -8.73
N TYR A 201 -13.33 9.06 -7.81
CA TYR A 201 -12.48 7.89 -8.06
C TYR A 201 -11.07 8.23 -8.62
N ARG A 202 -10.54 9.40 -8.27
CA ARG A 202 -9.21 9.90 -8.70
C ARG A 202 -8.09 9.36 -7.81
N PHE A 203 -8.03 8.04 -7.68
CA PHE A 203 -7.13 7.35 -6.76
C PHE A 203 -5.65 7.57 -7.07
N ASP A 204 -5.28 7.72 -8.35
CA ASP A 204 -3.90 7.98 -8.76
C ASP A 204 -3.41 9.35 -8.26
N GLU A 205 -4.24 10.39 -8.34
CA GLU A 205 -3.95 11.71 -7.78
C GLU A 205 -3.81 11.66 -6.26
N VAL A 206 -4.70 10.94 -5.56
CA VAL A 206 -4.59 10.74 -4.11
C VAL A 206 -3.25 10.09 -3.74
N LEU A 207 -2.80 9.08 -4.49
CA LEU A 207 -1.50 8.46 -4.25
C LEU A 207 -0.34 9.42 -4.54
N LYS A 208 -0.41 10.26 -5.59
CA LYS A 208 0.60 11.29 -5.86
C LYS A 208 0.71 12.28 -4.69
N ILE A 209 -0.43 12.73 -4.16
CA ILE A 209 -0.50 13.64 -3.02
C ILE A 209 0.12 12.98 -1.79
N LEU A 210 -0.32 11.77 -1.44
CA LEU A 210 0.17 11.01 -0.30
C LEU A 210 1.70 10.79 -0.36
N LEU A 211 2.21 10.32 -1.49
CA LEU A 211 3.67 10.13 -1.66
C LEU A 211 4.44 11.45 -1.63
N THR A 212 3.85 12.54 -2.12
CA THR A 212 4.48 13.87 -2.04
C THR A 212 4.59 14.32 -0.59
N VAL A 213 3.53 14.19 0.21
CA VAL A 213 3.57 14.52 1.64
C VAL A 213 4.54 13.61 2.37
N LYS A 214 4.45 12.29 2.16
CA LYS A 214 5.32 11.29 2.82
C LYS A 214 6.81 11.54 2.61
N LYS A 215 7.21 12.07 1.46
CA LYS A 215 8.61 12.43 1.14
C LYS A 215 9.12 13.67 1.91
N HIS A 216 8.23 14.50 2.45
CA HIS A 216 8.58 15.82 2.98
C HIS A 216 8.22 16.04 4.45
N ILE A 217 7.48 15.10 5.06
CA ILE A 217 7.22 15.10 6.50
C ILE A 217 8.27 14.28 7.27
N VAL A 218 8.41 14.56 8.57
CA VAL A 218 9.20 13.75 9.49
C VAL A 218 8.62 12.34 9.58
N SER A 219 9.52 11.35 9.65
CA SER A 219 9.13 9.93 9.66
C SER A 219 8.66 9.43 11.03
N ASN A 220 8.87 10.16 12.13
CA ASN A 220 8.56 9.71 13.49
C ASN A 220 7.14 10.08 13.97
N LYS A 221 6.29 10.64 13.11
CA LYS A 221 4.91 11.02 13.44
C LYS A 221 3.91 10.29 12.55
N PRO A 222 2.71 9.91 13.02
CA PRO A 222 1.66 9.34 12.19
C PRO A 222 1.20 10.32 11.09
N LEU A 223 0.86 9.76 9.93
CA LEU A 223 0.26 10.45 8.81
C LEU A 223 -1.21 10.07 8.67
N HIS A 224 -2.08 11.05 8.86
CA HIS A 224 -3.53 10.93 8.79
C HIS A 224 -4.07 11.36 7.42
N MET A 225 -5.03 10.64 6.85
CA MET A 225 -5.71 11.02 5.61
C MET A 225 -7.16 11.40 5.89
N PHE A 226 -7.48 12.69 5.75
CA PHE A 226 -8.82 13.17 6.03
C PHE A 226 -9.86 12.61 5.04
N GLY A 227 -10.94 12.07 5.59
CA GLY A 227 -12.11 11.63 4.82
C GLY A 227 -11.94 10.32 4.03
N LEU A 228 -10.85 9.58 4.23
CA LEU A 228 -10.66 8.26 3.62
C LEU A 228 -11.51 7.20 4.36
N GLY A 229 -12.61 6.76 3.74
CA GLY A 229 -13.51 5.76 4.31
C GLY A 229 -13.88 4.60 3.43
N LEU A 230 -13.20 4.40 2.29
CA LEU A 230 -13.51 3.33 1.33
C LEU A 230 -12.54 2.16 1.54
N PRO A 231 -12.98 1.01 2.10
CA PRO A 231 -12.09 -0.09 2.47
C PRO A 231 -11.27 -0.65 1.31
N GLN A 232 -11.83 -0.65 0.10
CA GLN A 232 -11.15 -1.08 -1.13
C GLN A 232 -9.84 -0.30 -1.44
N PHE A 233 -9.66 0.90 -0.88
CA PHE A 233 -8.48 1.73 -1.09
C PHE A 233 -7.47 1.67 0.07
N PHE A 234 -7.84 1.07 1.21
CA PHE A 234 -7.02 1.09 2.42
C PHE A 234 -5.65 0.46 2.19
N SER A 235 -5.58 -0.69 1.53
CA SER A 235 -4.30 -1.37 1.27
C SER A 235 -3.34 -0.53 0.44
N LEU A 236 -3.84 0.18 -0.59
CA LEU A 236 -3.05 1.10 -1.41
C LEU A 236 -2.58 2.32 -0.61
N ALA A 237 -3.47 2.92 0.18
CA ALA A 237 -3.13 4.07 1.03
C ALA A 237 -2.05 3.69 2.05
N VAL A 238 -2.21 2.56 2.74
CA VAL A 238 -1.24 2.06 3.72
C VAL A 238 0.06 1.69 3.05
N ALA A 239 0.06 0.98 1.92
CA ALA A 239 1.27 0.66 1.18
C ALA A 239 2.06 1.91 0.75
N CYS A 240 1.38 3.06 0.61
CA CYS A 240 1.96 4.36 0.31
C CYS A 240 2.27 5.22 1.56
N GLY A 241 2.08 4.68 2.77
CA GLY A 241 2.54 5.26 4.03
C GLY A 241 1.52 6.03 4.85
N CYS A 242 0.22 5.78 4.62
CA CYS A 242 -0.89 6.23 5.47
C CYS A 242 -0.97 5.41 6.77
N ASP A 243 -1.15 6.07 7.92
CA ASP A 243 -1.23 5.46 9.25
C ASP A 243 -2.61 5.61 9.89
N LEU A 244 -3.29 6.73 9.64
CA LEU A 244 -4.60 7.01 10.20
C LEU A 244 -5.52 7.53 9.11
N MET A 245 -6.80 7.25 9.26
CA MET A 245 -7.85 7.74 8.37
C MET A 245 -9.11 7.97 9.19
N ASP A 246 -9.96 8.89 8.77
CA ASP A 246 -11.27 9.12 9.36
C ASP A 246 -12.35 9.11 8.28
N SER A 247 -13.56 8.70 8.64
CA SER A 247 -14.69 8.84 7.73
C SER A 247 -16.06 8.72 8.37
N ALA A 248 -17.00 9.49 7.81
CA ALA A 248 -18.44 9.30 7.99
C ALA A 248 -19.06 8.38 6.91
N ALA A 249 -18.27 7.87 5.96
CA ALA A 249 -18.79 7.10 4.83
C ALA A 249 -19.62 5.89 5.26
N TYR A 250 -19.22 5.18 6.33
CA TYR A 250 -19.93 3.99 6.81
C TYR A 250 -21.42 4.26 7.12
N ILE A 251 -21.74 5.41 7.71
CA ILE A 251 -23.11 5.79 8.09
C ILE A 251 -23.81 6.58 6.98
N LEU A 252 -23.10 7.45 6.25
CA LEU A 252 -23.68 8.19 5.11
C LEU A 252 -24.11 7.23 4.01
N TYR A 253 -23.30 6.20 3.72
CA TYR A 253 -23.63 5.18 2.74
C TYR A 253 -24.77 4.30 3.24
N ALA A 254 -24.79 3.96 4.53
CA ALA A 254 -25.90 3.22 5.13
C ALA A 254 -27.26 3.95 4.98
N LYS A 255 -27.30 5.27 5.19
CA LYS A 255 -28.51 6.10 4.97
C LYS A 255 -29.01 6.05 3.52
N GLU A 256 -28.11 5.85 2.58
CA GLU A 256 -28.42 5.70 1.16
C GLU A 256 -28.59 4.23 0.72
N ASN A 257 -28.77 3.31 1.69
CA ASN A 257 -28.90 1.87 1.45
C ASN A 257 -27.67 1.25 0.73
N ARG A 258 -26.49 1.82 0.93
CA ARG A 258 -25.23 1.34 0.36
C ARG A 258 -24.45 0.44 1.33
N TYR A 259 -23.99 -0.67 0.81
CA TYR A 259 -23.33 -1.78 1.50
C TYR A 259 -21.88 -1.94 1.00
N PHE A 260 -20.91 -1.93 1.91
CA PHE A 260 -19.49 -2.12 1.58
C PHE A 260 -19.14 -3.57 1.28
N THR A 261 -18.28 -3.77 0.30
CA THR A 261 -17.72 -5.08 -0.07
C THR A 261 -16.31 -4.90 -0.65
N LEU A 262 -15.38 -5.78 -0.26
CA LEU A 262 -14.00 -5.70 -0.77
C LEU A 262 -13.86 -6.23 -2.20
N SER A 263 -14.81 -7.03 -2.69
CA SER A 263 -14.74 -7.62 -4.03
C SER A 263 -15.19 -6.65 -5.13
N THR A 264 -16.21 -5.83 -4.86
CA THR A 264 -16.78 -4.90 -5.86
C THR A 264 -16.89 -3.46 -5.35
N GLY A 265 -16.32 -3.16 -4.20
CA GLY A 265 -16.35 -1.84 -3.56
C GLY A 265 -17.64 -1.54 -2.79
N THR A 266 -18.66 -1.02 -3.47
CA THR A 266 -19.95 -0.66 -2.84
C THR A 266 -21.10 -1.16 -3.69
N LYS A 267 -22.15 -1.69 -3.05
CA LYS A 267 -23.39 -2.13 -3.70
C LYS A 267 -24.61 -1.48 -3.07
N LEU A 268 -25.70 -1.36 -3.83
CA LEU A 268 -26.99 -1.02 -3.26
C LEU A 268 -27.61 -2.26 -2.61
N LEU A 269 -28.26 -2.09 -1.46
CA LEU A 269 -28.96 -3.17 -0.76
C LEU A 269 -30.04 -3.84 -1.64
N GLY A 270 -30.67 -3.07 -2.53
CA GLY A 270 -31.66 -3.56 -3.49
C GLY A 270 -31.11 -4.55 -4.53
N GLU A 271 -29.80 -4.55 -4.77
CA GLU A 271 -29.13 -5.43 -5.75
C GLU A 271 -28.62 -6.72 -5.11
N LEU A 272 -28.67 -6.83 -3.78
CA LEU A 272 -28.16 -7.97 -3.03
C LEU A 272 -29.23 -9.07 -2.90
N LYS A 273 -28.88 -10.26 -3.39
CA LYS A 273 -29.62 -11.51 -3.16
C LYS A 273 -29.12 -12.26 -1.93
N GLU A 274 -27.85 -12.09 -1.61
CA GLU A 274 -27.18 -12.67 -0.44
C GLU A 274 -26.16 -11.67 0.10
N PHE A 275 -25.90 -11.68 1.41
CA PHE A 275 -24.82 -10.90 2.00
C PHE A 275 -23.49 -11.68 1.90
N PRO A 276 -22.49 -11.19 1.16
CA PRO A 276 -21.18 -11.86 1.05
C PRO A 276 -20.28 -11.50 2.24
N CYS A 277 -20.77 -11.71 3.47
CA CYS A 277 -20.10 -11.34 4.71
C CYS A 277 -20.61 -12.19 5.88
N CYS A 278 -19.78 -12.42 6.88
CA CYS A 278 -20.13 -13.18 8.09
C CYS A 278 -20.05 -12.32 9.36
N CYS A 279 -20.13 -10.99 9.25
CA CYS A 279 -20.20 -10.12 10.44
C CYS A 279 -21.48 -10.39 11.24
N PRO A 280 -21.59 -9.95 12.51
CA PRO A 280 -22.77 -10.18 13.34
C PRO A 280 -24.09 -9.73 12.70
N MET A 281 -24.08 -8.72 11.83
CA MET A 281 -25.28 -8.34 11.05
C MET A 281 -25.57 -9.38 9.97
N CYS A 282 -24.64 -9.63 9.05
CA CYS A 282 -24.85 -10.49 7.89
C CYS A 282 -25.07 -11.98 8.23
N SER A 283 -24.66 -12.41 9.42
CA SER A 283 -24.89 -13.78 9.90
C SER A 283 -26.27 -13.99 10.53
N ASN A 284 -26.96 -12.91 10.91
CA ASN A 284 -28.29 -12.98 11.54
C ASN A 284 -29.42 -12.45 10.65
N TYR A 285 -29.11 -11.80 9.54
CA TYR A 285 -30.10 -11.20 8.64
C TYR A 285 -29.80 -11.52 7.18
N THR A 286 -30.86 -11.55 6.37
CA THR A 286 -30.82 -11.63 4.91
C THR A 286 -31.03 -10.24 4.28
N PRO A 287 -30.66 -10.04 2.99
CA PRO A 287 -30.94 -8.78 2.31
C PRO A 287 -32.42 -8.40 2.26
N ASP A 288 -33.32 -9.38 2.09
CA ASP A 288 -34.77 -9.14 2.06
C ASP A 288 -35.29 -8.64 3.41
N GLU A 289 -34.86 -9.26 4.52
CA GLU A 289 -35.24 -8.83 5.88
C GLU A 289 -34.76 -7.40 6.16
N VAL A 290 -33.49 -7.08 5.85
CA VAL A 290 -32.96 -5.72 6.05
C VAL A 290 -33.68 -4.69 5.18
N ARG A 291 -34.14 -5.06 3.97
CA ARG A 291 -34.94 -4.18 3.11
C ARG A 291 -36.29 -3.83 3.71
N GLN A 292 -36.88 -4.75 4.47
CA GLN A 292 -38.18 -4.58 5.14
C GLN A 292 -38.08 -3.86 6.49
N CYS A 293 -36.89 -3.73 7.07
CA CYS A 293 -36.69 -2.94 8.29
C CYS A 293 -37.05 -1.46 8.12
N GLU A 294 -37.47 -0.85 9.24
CA GLU A 294 -37.66 0.60 9.35
C GLU A 294 -36.38 1.37 8.96
N PRO A 295 -36.49 2.59 8.41
CA PRO A 295 -35.33 3.33 7.88
C PRO A 295 -34.17 3.52 8.86
N SER A 296 -34.47 3.77 10.14
CA SER A 296 -33.46 3.94 11.20
C SER A 296 -32.72 2.64 11.50
N GLU A 297 -33.46 1.54 11.65
CA GLU A 297 -32.91 0.21 11.91
C GLU A 297 -32.09 -0.30 10.73
N LYS A 298 -32.60 -0.12 9.50
CA LYS A 298 -31.89 -0.42 8.26
C LYS A 298 -30.54 0.32 8.19
N THR A 299 -30.55 1.62 8.47
CA THR A 299 -29.33 2.44 8.52
C THR A 299 -28.37 1.92 9.59
N ARG A 300 -28.87 1.60 10.79
CA ARG A 300 -28.06 1.05 11.88
C ARG A 300 -27.39 -0.26 11.49
N LEU A 301 -28.13 -1.21 10.92
CA LEU A 301 -27.62 -2.53 10.50
C LEU A 301 -26.56 -2.39 9.40
N LEU A 302 -26.82 -1.59 8.37
CA LEU A 302 -25.86 -1.35 7.29
C LEU A 302 -24.59 -0.63 7.80
N ALA A 303 -24.73 0.32 8.72
CA ALA A 303 -23.60 1.03 9.31
C ALA A 303 -22.70 0.09 10.14
N ILE A 304 -23.30 -0.81 10.92
CA ILE A 304 -22.57 -1.84 11.68
C ILE A 304 -21.77 -2.73 10.73
N HIS A 305 -22.39 -3.22 9.65
CA HIS A 305 -21.67 -3.99 8.63
C HIS A 305 -20.54 -3.20 7.98
N ASN A 306 -20.79 -1.96 7.55
CA ASN A 306 -19.79 -1.12 6.89
C ASN A 306 -18.58 -0.87 7.81
N LEU A 307 -18.80 -0.69 9.12
CA LEU A 307 -17.72 -0.60 10.12
C LEU A 307 -16.96 -1.92 10.26
N HIS A 308 -17.65 -3.07 10.34
CA HIS A 308 -17.01 -4.37 10.43
C HIS A 308 -16.12 -4.68 9.21
N VAL A 309 -16.59 -4.39 7.99
CA VAL A 309 -15.77 -4.57 6.78
C VAL A 309 -14.53 -3.68 6.82
N SER A 310 -14.70 -2.41 7.21
CA SER A 310 -13.60 -1.45 7.31
C SER A 310 -12.55 -1.89 8.33
N TYR A 311 -12.98 -2.30 9.52
CA TYR A 311 -12.09 -2.74 10.60
C TYR A 311 -11.41 -4.07 10.28
N SER A 312 -12.15 -5.02 9.68
CA SER A 312 -11.61 -6.30 9.23
C SER A 312 -10.54 -6.10 8.16
N GLU A 313 -10.73 -5.17 7.23
CA GLU A 313 -9.73 -4.90 6.20
C GLU A 313 -8.44 -4.31 6.80
N LEU A 314 -8.55 -3.41 7.79
CA LEU A 314 -7.38 -2.91 8.49
C LEU A 314 -6.63 -4.01 9.27
N LYS A 315 -7.36 -4.96 9.87
CA LYS A 315 -6.76 -6.16 10.47
C LYS A 315 -6.02 -7.01 9.43
N ASN A 316 -6.62 -7.24 8.26
CA ASN A 316 -5.96 -7.95 7.16
C ASN A 316 -4.69 -7.24 6.69
N ILE A 317 -4.72 -5.91 6.59
CA ILE A 317 -3.57 -5.09 6.20
C ILE A 317 -2.45 -5.19 7.25
N ARG A 318 -2.77 -5.12 8.54
CA ARG A 318 -1.78 -5.30 9.61
C ARG A 318 -1.17 -6.69 9.58
N GLN A 319 -2.00 -7.74 9.44
CA GLN A 319 -1.50 -9.11 9.28
C GLN A 319 -0.58 -9.21 8.06
N ALA A 320 -0.96 -8.57 6.96
CA ALA A 320 -0.16 -8.58 5.75
C ALA A 320 1.21 -7.91 5.92
N ILE A 321 1.30 -6.85 6.72
CA ILE A 321 2.58 -6.21 7.06
C ILE A 321 3.46 -7.14 7.90
N TYR A 322 2.90 -7.82 8.91
CA TYR A 322 3.64 -8.80 9.73
C TYR A 322 4.19 -9.95 8.88
N ASP A 323 3.38 -10.47 7.94
CA ASP A 323 3.78 -11.56 7.02
C ASP A 323 4.65 -11.08 5.85
N GLY A 324 4.80 -9.75 5.71
CA GLY A 324 5.46 -9.06 4.61
C GLY A 324 4.77 -9.25 3.26
N ASN A 325 3.49 -9.61 3.20
CA ASN A 325 2.74 -9.83 1.96
C ASN A 325 1.78 -8.67 1.60
N LEU A 326 2.10 -7.44 2.03
CA LEU A 326 1.25 -6.28 1.74
C LEU A 326 1.10 -6.04 0.23
N TRP A 327 2.15 -6.29 -0.56
CA TRP A 327 2.07 -6.18 -2.02
C TRP A 327 1.10 -7.17 -2.64
N GLU A 328 1.08 -8.41 -2.16
CA GLU A 328 0.10 -9.42 -2.58
C GLU A 328 -1.33 -8.96 -2.26
N LEU A 329 -1.56 -8.42 -1.05
CA LEU A 329 -2.87 -7.89 -0.67
C LEU A 329 -3.28 -6.70 -1.54
N VAL A 330 -2.37 -5.77 -1.83
CA VAL A 330 -2.60 -4.65 -2.74
C VAL A 330 -3.02 -5.18 -4.13
N GLU A 331 -2.26 -6.11 -4.69
CA GLU A 331 -2.54 -6.70 -6.00
C GLU A 331 -3.91 -7.38 -6.06
N GLN A 332 -4.38 -7.98 -4.98
CA GLN A 332 -5.74 -8.51 -4.88
C GLN A 332 -6.79 -7.39 -4.88
N ARG A 333 -6.61 -6.34 -4.08
CA ARG A 333 -7.61 -5.27 -3.90
C ARG A 333 -7.75 -4.35 -5.10
N ILE A 334 -6.66 -4.08 -5.83
CA ILE A 334 -6.72 -3.21 -7.02
C ILE A 334 -7.58 -3.77 -8.15
N ARG A 335 -7.90 -5.07 -8.12
CA ARG A 335 -8.76 -5.71 -9.12
C ARG A 335 -10.26 -5.41 -8.93
N SER A 336 -10.64 -4.78 -7.81
CA SER A 336 -12.05 -4.44 -7.55
C SER A 336 -12.57 -3.27 -8.41
N HIS A 337 -11.70 -2.43 -8.98
CA HIS A 337 -12.11 -1.31 -9.84
C HIS A 337 -11.01 -0.86 -10.83
N PRO A 338 -11.32 -0.51 -12.09
CA PRO A 338 -10.33 -0.04 -13.06
C PRO A 338 -9.47 1.13 -12.60
N LYS A 339 -10.07 2.12 -11.92
CA LYS A 339 -9.32 3.28 -11.36
C LYS A 339 -8.34 2.90 -10.25
N LEU A 340 -8.63 1.84 -9.48
CA LEU A 340 -7.66 1.32 -8.51
C LEU A 340 -6.49 0.65 -9.22
N TYR A 341 -6.78 -0.13 -10.26
CA TYR A 341 -5.75 -0.75 -11.09
C TYR A 341 -4.85 0.29 -11.77
N GLU A 342 -5.41 1.34 -12.38
CA GLU A 342 -4.65 2.43 -13.01
C GLU A 342 -3.67 3.11 -12.04
N SER A 343 -4.02 3.18 -10.74
CA SER A 343 -3.21 3.80 -9.71
C SER A 343 -1.86 3.12 -9.49
N ILE A 344 -1.68 1.86 -9.91
CA ILE A 344 -0.42 1.14 -9.78
C ILE A 344 0.73 1.80 -10.55
N ASN A 345 0.41 2.56 -11.61
CA ASN A 345 1.39 3.34 -12.35
C ASN A 345 2.13 4.35 -11.47
N ILE A 346 1.49 4.83 -10.39
CA ILE A 346 2.11 5.75 -9.44
C ILE A 346 3.18 5.03 -8.61
N ILE A 347 2.92 3.79 -8.20
CA ILE A 347 3.89 2.93 -7.52
C ILE A 347 5.09 2.67 -8.45
N LYS A 348 4.82 2.28 -9.70
CA LYS A 348 5.87 2.04 -10.73
C LYS A 348 6.80 3.24 -10.89
N LYS A 349 6.23 4.44 -11.07
CA LYS A 349 6.99 5.68 -11.23
C LYS A 349 7.84 6.04 -10.00
N ASN A 350 7.50 5.52 -8.83
CA ASN A 350 8.16 5.79 -7.56
C ASN A 350 8.89 4.56 -6.99
N VAL A 351 9.14 3.51 -7.78
CA VAL A 351 9.68 2.22 -7.30
C VAL A 351 10.95 2.36 -6.45
N LEU A 352 11.83 3.33 -6.75
CA LEU A 352 13.04 3.58 -5.98
C LEU A 352 12.77 4.08 -4.55
N LEU A 353 11.67 4.80 -4.33
CA LEU A 353 11.25 5.19 -2.99
C LEU A 353 10.88 3.95 -2.18
N PHE A 354 10.02 3.09 -2.74
CA PHE A 354 9.59 1.88 -2.06
C PHE A 354 10.76 0.91 -1.85
N GLU A 355 11.67 0.81 -2.81
CA GLU A 355 12.86 -0.06 -2.70
C GLU A 355 13.71 0.31 -1.49
N ARG A 356 13.78 1.58 -1.10
CA ARG A 356 14.53 2.01 0.08
C ARG A 356 14.00 1.41 1.38
N TYR A 357 12.69 1.20 1.48
CA TYR A 357 12.00 0.72 2.69
C TYR A 357 11.59 -0.75 2.63
N GLU A 358 11.65 -1.38 1.46
CA GLU A 358 11.34 -2.80 1.28
C GLU A 358 12.23 -3.68 2.18
N LYS A 359 11.66 -4.62 2.92
CA LYS A 359 12.43 -5.54 3.77
C LYS A 359 13.43 -6.36 2.94
N ILE A 360 14.62 -6.62 3.50
CA ILE A 360 15.67 -7.41 2.84
C ILE A 360 15.33 -8.90 2.85
N TYR A 361 14.60 -9.36 3.87
CA TYR A 361 14.09 -10.72 4.03
C TYR A 361 12.65 -10.67 4.55
N LYS A 362 11.88 -11.74 4.34
CA LYS A 362 10.51 -11.90 4.83
C LYS A 362 10.33 -13.33 5.35
N ASN A 363 9.36 -13.54 6.25
CA ASN A 363 9.16 -14.82 6.92
C ASN A 363 8.69 -15.93 5.97
N HIS A 364 7.94 -15.56 4.94
CA HIS A 364 7.40 -16.49 3.94
C HIS A 364 7.94 -16.21 2.54
N GLY A 365 7.87 -17.22 1.68
CA GLY A 365 8.11 -17.05 0.25
C GLY A 365 7.12 -16.06 -0.37
N ARG A 366 7.50 -15.46 -1.50
CA ARG A 366 6.69 -14.45 -2.18
C ARG A 366 5.81 -15.05 -3.25
N LEU A 367 4.59 -14.56 -3.39
CA LEU A 367 3.68 -14.97 -4.45
C LEU A 367 3.75 -13.94 -5.59
N LEU A 368 4.26 -14.36 -6.73
CA LEU A 368 4.34 -13.56 -7.95
C LEU A 368 3.21 -14.01 -8.89
N ALA A 369 2.00 -13.59 -8.54
CA ALA A 369 0.74 -14.07 -9.13
C ALA A 369 0.22 -13.19 -10.27
N SER A 370 0.89 -12.08 -10.59
CA SER A 370 0.44 -11.16 -11.64
C SER A 370 1.61 -10.48 -12.35
N ILE A 371 1.29 -9.79 -13.46
CA ILE A 371 2.29 -9.03 -14.21
C ILE A 371 2.80 -7.81 -13.42
N GLU A 372 1.98 -7.28 -12.52
CA GLU A 372 2.36 -6.20 -11.60
C GLU A 372 3.47 -6.64 -10.66
N SER A 373 3.54 -7.93 -10.32
CA SER A 373 4.56 -8.47 -9.41
C SER A 373 5.99 -8.26 -9.94
N ILE A 374 6.17 -8.17 -11.27
CA ILE A 374 7.46 -7.85 -11.93
C ILE A 374 8.01 -6.49 -11.47
N GLN A 375 7.11 -5.55 -11.19
CA GLN A 375 7.44 -4.18 -10.83
C GLN A 375 7.65 -3.98 -9.32
N ARG A 376 7.50 -5.04 -8.52
CA ARG A 376 7.68 -4.95 -7.07
C ARG A 376 9.09 -4.44 -6.71
N PRO A 377 9.22 -3.63 -5.66
CA PRO A 377 10.51 -3.03 -5.28
C PRO A 377 11.59 -4.08 -5.00
N LEU A 378 11.19 -5.22 -4.43
CA LEU A 378 12.06 -6.36 -4.17
C LEU A 378 12.75 -6.90 -5.44
N LEU A 379 12.01 -7.04 -6.54
CA LEU A 379 12.57 -7.49 -7.81
C LEU A 379 13.47 -6.39 -8.41
N LYS A 380 13.08 -5.11 -8.29
CA LYS A 380 13.93 -4.00 -8.75
C LYS A 380 15.28 -3.99 -8.03
N ARG A 381 15.29 -4.17 -6.70
CA ARG A 381 16.50 -4.32 -5.89
C ARG A 381 17.37 -5.45 -6.39
N TYR A 382 16.78 -6.62 -6.62
CA TYR A 382 17.50 -7.78 -7.13
C TYR A 382 18.22 -7.45 -8.45
N LYS A 383 17.47 -6.96 -9.44
CA LYS A 383 17.99 -6.60 -10.77
C LYS A 383 19.16 -5.61 -10.67
N GLN A 384 19.05 -4.60 -9.80
CA GLN A 384 20.13 -3.63 -9.56
C GLN A 384 21.36 -4.24 -8.87
N ARG A 385 21.16 -5.13 -7.90
CA ARG A 385 22.27 -5.80 -7.19
C ARG A 385 23.05 -6.72 -8.12
N ILE A 386 22.37 -7.48 -8.99
CA ILE A 386 23.02 -8.28 -10.02
C ILE A 386 23.85 -7.39 -10.95
N LYS A 387 23.24 -6.35 -11.53
CA LYS A 387 23.94 -5.42 -12.44
C LYS A 387 25.21 -4.82 -11.82
N LYS A 388 25.12 -4.36 -10.56
CA LYS A 388 26.21 -3.60 -9.92
C LYS A 388 27.26 -4.47 -9.23
N ARG A 389 26.85 -5.54 -8.54
CA ARG A 389 27.68 -6.25 -7.54
C ARG A 389 28.13 -7.63 -8.00
N TYR A 390 27.39 -8.27 -8.89
CA TYR A 390 27.68 -9.63 -9.27
C TYR A 390 28.75 -9.68 -10.36
N ARG A 391 29.72 -10.59 -10.21
CA ARG A 391 30.80 -10.84 -11.17
C ARG A 391 30.98 -12.34 -11.30
N ILE A 392 31.13 -12.80 -12.53
CA ILE A 392 31.42 -14.21 -12.81
C ILE A 392 32.87 -14.50 -12.38
N PRO A 393 33.17 -15.68 -11.78
CA PRO A 393 34.54 -16.06 -11.44
C PRO A 393 35.52 -15.97 -12.62
N ASN A 394 36.77 -15.57 -12.34
CA ASN A 394 37.78 -15.38 -13.39
C ASN A 394 38.18 -16.69 -14.10
N SER A 395 38.15 -17.81 -13.38
CA SER A 395 38.46 -19.16 -13.87
C SER A 395 37.47 -19.65 -14.93
N THR A 396 36.23 -19.19 -14.87
CA THR A 396 35.15 -19.61 -15.76
C THR A 396 35.53 -19.44 -17.23
N ARG A 397 35.43 -20.48 -18.05
CA ARG A 397 35.60 -20.47 -19.52
C ARG A 397 34.31 -20.73 -20.28
N TYR A 398 33.35 -21.40 -19.65
CA TYR A 398 32.07 -21.77 -20.25
C TYR A 398 30.91 -21.32 -19.37
N LEU A 399 29.89 -20.74 -19.99
CA LEU A 399 28.65 -20.36 -19.30
C LEU A 399 27.50 -21.27 -19.75
N ILE A 400 26.81 -21.89 -18.80
CA ILE A 400 25.59 -22.66 -19.06
C ILE A 400 24.41 -21.90 -18.46
N ILE A 401 23.39 -21.66 -19.28
CA ILE A 401 22.13 -21.06 -18.85
C ILE A 401 21.05 -22.14 -18.87
N LEU A 402 20.42 -22.38 -17.71
CA LEU A 402 19.40 -23.40 -17.49
C LEU A 402 18.03 -22.74 -17.20
N PRO A 403 16.91 -23.29 -17.65
CA PRO A 403 15.58 -22.76 -17.33
C PRO A 403 15.08 -23.21 -15.94
N GLU A 404 14.31 -22.37 -15.24
CA GLU A 404 13.56 -22.77 -14.03
C GLU A 404 12.20 -23.37 -14.42
N LEU A 405 12.04 -24.70 -14.33
CA LEU A 405 10.90 -25.40 -14.92
C LEU A 405 9.80 -25.80 -13.92
N ASP A 406 10.15 -26.64 -12.96
CA ASP A 406 9.25 -27.34 -12.03
C ASP A 406 9.23 -26.65 -10.67
N ILE A 407 10.11 -27.05 -9.75
CA ILE A 407 10.28 -26.43 -8.43
C ILE A 407 11.55 -25.60 -8.41
N ARG A 408 11.54 -24.52 -7.64
CA ARG A 408 12.67 -23.58 -7.61
C ARG A 408 13.90 -24.20 -6.94
N GLY A 409 15.07 -23.70 -7.32
CA GLY A 409 16.31 -24.09 -6.67
C GLY A 409 16.78 -25.50 -7.00
N LYS A 410 17.67 -26.02 -6.15
CA LYS A 410 18.27 -27.36 -6.31
C LYS A 410 17.32 -28.51 -5.99
N LYS A 411 16.07 -28.23 -5.58
CA LYS A 411 15.10 -29.29 -5.25
C LYS A 411 14.57 -29.98 -6.51
N SER A 412 14.51 -29.24 -7.62
CA SER A 412 14.05 -29.69 -8.94
C SER A 412 14.71 -30.99 -9.40
N PRO A 413 13.94 -32.06 -9.67
CA PRO A 413 14.44 -33.27 -10.31
C PRO A 413 15.22 -32.99 -11.61
N SER A 414 14.71 -32.11 -12.47
CA SER A 414 15.39 -31.71 -13.70
C SER A 414 16.72 -31.01 -13.42
N THR A 415 16.72 -30.03 -12.51
CA THR A 415 17.93 -29.30 -12.12
C THR A 415 18.96 -30.24 -11.50
N LYS A 416 18.56 -31.17 -10.62
CA LYS A 416 19.46 -32.17 -10.04
C LYS A 416 20.10 -33.05 -11.12
N LYS A 417 19.30 -33.54 -12.08
CA LYS A 417 19.80 -34.34 -13.20
C LYS A 417 20.85 -33.58 -14.01
N TRP A 418 20.57 -32.33 -14.38
CA TRP A 418 21.50 -31.50 -15.14
C TRP A 418 22.77 -31.17 -14.35
N LEU A 419 22.65 -30.79 -13.08
CA LEU A 419 23.81 -30.49 -12.23
C LEU A 419 24.69 -31.72 -12.04
N ASN A 420 24.11 -32.92 -11.89
CA ASN A 420 24.89 -34.16 -11.80
C ASN A 420 25.66 -34.45 -13.09
N GLN A 421 25.04 -34.25 -14.26
CA GLN A 421 25.73 -34.40 -15.54
C GLN A 421 26.88 -33.39 -15.70
N ILE A 422 26.66 -32.13 -15.31
CA ILE A 422 27.69 -31.09 -15.38
C ILE A 422 28.83 -31.35 -14.38
N ASN A 423 28.53 -31.82 -13.17
CA ASN A 423 29.57 -32.08 -12.17
C ASN A 423 30.42 -33.32 -12.50
N ASN A 424 29.92 -34.24 -13.34
CA ASN A 424 30.60 -35.47 -13.73
C ASN A 424 31.22 -35.39 -15.14
N CYS A 425 31.23 -34.23 -15.79
CA CYS A 425 31.86 -34.09 -17.11
C CYS A 425 33.39 -34.02 -17.03
N THR A 426 34.07 -34.15 -18.17
CA THR A 426 35.54 -34.12 -18.22
C THR A 426 36.13 -32.73 -17.95
N ILE A 427 35.35 -31.67 -18.20
CA ILE A 427 35.76 -30.29 -18.02
C ILE A 427 35.83 -29.95 -16.51
N PRO A 428 36.92 -29.32 -16.03
CA PRO A 428 37.01 -28.86 -14.65
C PRO A 428 35.84 -27.97 -14.24
N ARG A 429 35.23 -28.26 -13.08
CA ARG A 429 33.99 -27.61 -12.62
C ARG A 429 34.13 -26.10 -12.45
N ASP A 430 35.30 -25.60 -12.07
CA ASP A 430 35.62 -24.18 -11.89
C ASP A 430 35.72 -23.40 -13.21
N MET A 431 35.84 -24.09 -14.35
CA MET A 431 35.76 -23.53 -15.69
C MET A 431 34.32 -23.37 -16.17
N ILE A 432 33.33 -24.02 -15.52
CA ILE A 432 31.92 -23.92 -15.89
C ILE A 432 31.19 -23.02 -14.89
N HIS A 433 30.45 -22.04 -15.39
CA HIS A 433 29.55 -21.25 -14.56
C HIS A 433 28.09 -21.43 -14.96
N ILE A 434 27.22 -21.52 -13.96
CA ILE A 434 25.81 -21.86 -14.18
C ILE A 434 24.93 -20.69 -13.77
N LEU A 435 24.06 -20.28 -14.70
CA LEU A 435 23.00 -19.31 -14.45
C LEU A 435 21.65 -19.96 -14.73
N PHE A 436 20.66 -19.59 -13.94
CA PHE A 436 19.27 -19.98 -14.16
C PHE A 436 18.53 -18.81 -14.78
N PHE A 437 17.61 -19.10 -15.69
CA PHE A 437 16.72 -18.10 -16.24
C PHE A 437 15.34 -18.23 -15.62
N SER A 438 14.91 -17.12 -15.02
CA SER A 438 13.66 -16.95 -14.31
C SER A 438 12.79 -15.91 -15.01
N LYS A 439 11.49 -16.19 -15.15
CA LYS A 439 10.54 -15.26 -15.79
C LYS A 439 10.32 -13.94 -15.04
N PHE A 440 10.69 -13.89 -13.76
CA PHE A 440 10.53 -12.70 -12.90
C PHE A 440 11.87 -12.06 -12.54
N PHE A 441 12.89 -12.87 -12.23
CA PHE A 441 14.20 -12.38 -11.81
C PHE A 441 15.17 -12.21 -13.00
N GLY A 442 14.93 -12.84 -14.14
CA GLY A 442 15.88 -12.89 -15.25
C GLY A 442 16.98 -13.90 -14.94
N LEU A 443 18.26 -13.52 -15.05
CA LEU A 443 19.36 -14.41 -14.70
C LEU A 443 19.53 -14.50 -13.17
N ILE A 444 19.56 -15.74 -12.66
CA ILE A 444 19.86 -16.10 -11.27
C ILE A 444 21.14 -16.92 -11.23
N PRO A 445 22.23 -16.40 -10.66
CA PRO A 445 23.43 -17.20 -10.35
C PRO A 445 23.13 -18.44 -9.53
N ILE A 446 23.80 -19.57 -9.79
CA ILE A 446 23.62 -20.81 -9.02
C ILE A 446 23.84 -20.60 -7.51
N GLU A 447 24.72 -19.69 -7.12
CA GLU A 447 24.99 -19.33 -5.73
C GLU A 447 23.77 -18.72 -5.03
N LEU A 448 22.91 -18.07 -5.81
CA LEU A 448 21.76 -17.32 -5.32
C LEU A 448 20.43 -18.08 -5.47
N ILE A 449 20.41 -19.21 -6.17
CA ILE A 449 19.17 -19.93 -6.51
C ILE A 449 18.34 -20.37 -5.31
N ASN A 450 18.96 -20.56 -4.14
CA ASN A 450 18.28 -20.94 -2.89
C ASN A 450 18.16 -19.77 -1.90
N THR A 451 18.60 -18.57 -2.27
CA THR A 451 18.59 -17.39 -1.39
C THR A 451 17.31 -16.58 -1.58
N TYR A 452 16.85 -15.88 -0.53
CA TYR A 452 15.70 -15.00 -0.64
C TYR A 452 15.98 -13.83 -1.60
N PRO A 453 15.04 -13.44 -2.47
CA PRO A 453 13.74 -14.09 -2.74
C PRO A 453 13.75 -15.19 -3.83
N MET A 454 14.88 -15.39 -4.52
CA MET A 454 14.99 -16.29 -5.67
C MET A 454 14.60 -17.74 -5.35
N GLY A 455 15.09 -18.28 -4.23
CA GLY A 455 14.74 -19.64 -3.81
C GLY A 455 13.43 -19.76 -3.04
N GLN A 456 12.78 -18.64 -2.73
CA GLN A 456 11.64 -18.55 -1.81
C GLN A 456 10.52 -17.73 -2.47
N HIS A 457 10.04 -18.22 -3.61
CA HIS A 457 8.88 -17.65 -4.28
C HIS A 457 8.10 -18.73 -5.02
N GLU A 458 6.81 -18.47 -5.23
CA GLU A 458 5.98 -19.16 -6.20
C GLU A 458 5.52 -18.16 -7.25
N SER A 459 5.42 -18.62 -8.50
CA SER A 459 5.09 -17.74 -9.61
C SER A 459 4.25 -18.44 -10.65
N ILE A 460 3.36 -17.66 -11.28
CA ILE A 460 2.59 -18.14 -12.42
C ILE A 460 3.49 -18.36 -13.63
N SER A 461 3.09 -19.26 -14.53
CA SER A 461 3.68 -19.28 -15.86
C SER A 461 3.16 -18.08 -16.65
N LEU A 462 4.04 -17.12 -16.93
CA LEU A 462 3.73 -16.03 -17.86
C LEU A 462 3.79 -16.59 -19.28
N ASN A 463 2.63 -16.78 -19.90
CA ASN A 463 2.50 -17.30 -21.28
C ASN A 463 2.08 -16.22 -22.30
N PHE A 464 1.89 -14.97 -21.88
CA PHE A 464 1.35 -13.92 -22.75
C PHE A 464 2.36 -12.81 -23.06
N PHE A 465 2.82 -12.84 -24.32
CA PHE A 465 3.24 -11.79 -25.26
C PHE A 465 3.70 -10.41 -24.74
N ASP A 466 4.91 -10.03 -25.19
CA ASP A 466 5.27 -8.71 -25.73
C ASP A 466 4.79 -7.46 -24.99
N LYS A 467 5.28 -7.27 -23.76
CA LYS A 467 5.68 -5.92 -23.40
C LYS A 467 7.17 -5.80 -23.68
N GLU A 468 7.50 -5.22 -24.84
CA GLU A 468 8.88 -4.77 -25.17
C GLU A 468 9.53 -4.10 -23.96
N GLU A 469 8.73 -3.33 -23.20
CA GLU A 469 9.14 -2.66 -21.97
C GLU A 469 9.85 -3.59 -20.95
N TYR A 470 9.40 -4.83 -20.75
CA TYR A 470 10.07 -5.75 -19.81
C TYR A 470 11.18 -6.55 -20.48
N MET A 471 11.05 -6.83 -21.77
CA MET A 471 12.07 -7.52 -22.55
C MET A 471 13.39 -6.76 -22.53
N ASP A 472 13.35 -5.44 -22.69
CA ASP A 472 14.54 -4.59 -22.60
C ASP A 472 15.21 -4.68 -21.22
N GLU A 473 14.44 -4.71 -20.13
CA GLU A 473 15.02 -4.85 -18.78
C GLU A 473 15.70 -6.22 -18.58
N TYR A 474 15.13 -7.30 -19.12
CA TYR A 474 15.77 -8.62 -19.09
C TYR A 474 17.06 -8.63 -19.92
N VAL A 475 17.00 -8.12 -21.14
CA VAL A 475 18.15 -8.03 -22.05
C VAL A 475 19.28 -7.21 -21.44
N GLU A 476 18.97 -6.08 -20.79
CA GLU A 476 19.98 -5.27 -20.09
C GLU A 476 20.69 -6.02 -18.96
N ILE A 477 19.95 -6.79 -18.15
CA ILE A 477 20.53 -7.59 -17.06
C ILE A 477 21.44 -8.66 -17.65
N PHE A 478 20.98 -9.33 -18.71
CA PHE A 478 21.78 -10.29 -19.45
C PHE A 478 23.10 -9.69 -19.92
N ILE A 479 23.03 -8.58 -20.65
CA ILE A 479 24.21 -7.88 -21.16
C ILE A 479 25.11 -7.45 -20.01
N SER A 480 24.58 -6.98 -18.89
CA SER A 480 25.41 -6.61 -17.74
C SER A 480 26.15 -7.79 -17.14
N VAL A 481 25.48 -8.94 -16.98
CA VAL A 481 26.10 -10.15 -16.43
C VAL A 481 27.14 -10.68 -17.41
N ILE A 482 26.81 -10.72 -18.70
CA ILE A 482 27.70 -11.21 -19.76
C ILE A 482 28.86 -10.24 -20.02
N ASN A 483 28.68 -8.92 -20.00
CA ASN A 483 29.80 -7.98 -20.20
C ASN A 483 30.80 -7.99 -19.04
N SER A 484 30.36 -8.38 -17.83
CA SER A 484 31.30 -8.65 -16.73
C SER A 484 32.25 -9.82 -17.03
N TYR A 485 31.86 -10.66 -18.00
CA TYR A 485 32.62 -11.75 -18.56
C TYR A 485 33.37 -11.23 -19.80
N ARG A 486 34.72 -11.22 -19.74
CA ARG A 486 35.54 -10.80 -20.89
C ARG A 486 35.16 -11.63 -22.13
N LEU A 487 34.96 -10.93 -23.27
CA LEU A 487 34.32 -11.35 -24.53
C LEU A 487 34.80 -12.68 -25.20
N SER A 488 35.80 -13.39 -24.68
CA SER A 488 36.46 -14.50 -25.37
C SER A 488 36.00 -15.91 -24.96
N LYS A 489 34.76 -16.10 -24.51
CA LYS A 489 34.33 -17.32 -23.80
C LYS A 489 32.93 -17.82 -24.24
N LYS A 490 32.77 -19.15 -24.46
CA LYS A 490 31.55 -19.80 -25.01
C LYS A 490 30.36 -19.73 -24.05
N ILE A 491 29.16 -19.52 -24.59
CA ILE A 491 27.89 -19.48 -23.85
C ILE A 491 26.91 -20.49 -24.46
N ALA A 492 26.35 -21.37 -23.63
CA ALA A 492 25.32 -22.32 -24.02
C ALA A 492 24.02 -22.09 -23.23
N TYR A 493 22.89 -22.22 -23.91
CA TYR A 493 21.56 -22.17 -23.33
C TYR A 493 20.84 -23.50 -23.55
N LEU A 494 20.28 -24.08 -22.48
CA LEU A 494 19.49 -25.30 -22.55
C LEU A 494 18.01 -24.96 -22.80
N TYR A 495 17.49 -25.40 -23.95
CA TYR A 495 16.07 -25.36 -24.31
C TYR A 495 15.58 -26.80 -24.51
N PRO A 496 15.21 -27.51 -23.43
CA PRO A 496 14.92 -28.93 -23.51
C PRO A 496 13.61 -29.19 -24.26
N LYS A 497 13.45 -30.35 -24.91
CA LYS A 497 12.15 -30.73 -25.51
C LYS A 497 11.15 -31.19 -24.44
N SER A 498 11.66 -31.83 -23.39
CA SER A 498 10.91 -32.31 -22.23
C SER A 498 11.75 -32.21 -20.97
N PHE A 499 11.10 -32.24 -19.81
CA PHE A 499 11.75 -32.20 -18.51
C PHE A 499 11.01 -33.10 -17.50
N ILE A 500 11.67 -33.40 -16.38
CA ILE A 500 11.08 -34.19 -15.28
C ILE A 500 10.56 -33.21 -14.22
N ASN A 501 9.26 -33.24 -13.93
CA ASN A 501 8.63 -32.37 -12.94
C ASN A 501 8.87 -32.86 -11.48
N GLN A 502 8.34 -32.14 -10.49
CA GLN A 502 8.47 -32.51 -9.08
C GLN A 502 7.81 -33.84 -8.68
N PHE A 503 6.93 -34.38 -9.53
CA PHE A 503 6.26 -35.67 -9.36
C PHE A 503 6.98 -36.81 -10.10
N TYR A 504 8.17 -36.55 -10.65
CA TYR A 504 8.95 -37.49 -11.46
C TYR A 504 8.28 -37.89 -12.78
N GLU A 505 7.41 -37.04 -13.31
CA GLU A 505 6.73 -37.24 -14.59
C GLU A 505 7.43 -36.45 -15.69
N GLU A 506 7.41 -36.98 -16.92
CA GLU A 506 7.97 -36.30 -18.08
C GLU A 506 6.94 -35.33 -18.69
N GLU A 507 7.27 -34.05 -18.72
CA GLU A 507 6.44 -32.98 -19.30
C GLU A 507 7.11 -32.36 -20.52
N LYS A 508 6.30 -31.94 -21.52
CA LYS A 508 6.80 -31.21 -22.68
C LYS A 508 7.13 -29.78 -22.31
N PHE A 509 8.32 -29.33 -22.66
CA PHE A 509 8.68 -27.93 -22.52
C PHE A 509 8.02 -27.12 -23.64
N ARG A 510 7.24 -26.10 -23.28
CA ARG A 510 6.53 -25.21 -24.22
C ARG A 510 6.65 -23.78 -23.74
N ASP A 511 7.71 -23.08 -24.15
CA ASP A 511 7.92 -21.70 -23.70
C ASP A 511 8.64 -20.81 -24.72
N SER A 512 7.85 -20.04 -25.48
CA SER A 512 8.34 -19.09 -26.49
C SER A 512 9.06 -17.87 -25.91
N PHE A 513 8.87 -17.55 -24.62
CA PHE A 513 9.48 -16.37 -24.01
C PHE A 513 11.01 -16.47 -23.97
N TYR A 514 11.52 -17.66 -23.63
CA TYR A 514 12.95 -17.91 -23.59
C TYR A 514 13.56 -17.74 -24.99
N GLU A 515 12.96 -18.37 -26.02
CA GLU A 515 13.44 -18.27 -27.40
C GLU A 515 13.52 -16.82 -27.88
N SER A 516 12.48 -16.02 -27.58
CA SER A 516 12.45 -14.60 -27.96
C SER A 516 13.60 -13.80 -27.35
N ILE A 517 13.91 -13.98 -26.06
CA ILE A 517 15.03 -13.27 -25.42
C ILE A 517 16.38 -13.66 -26.02
N PHE A 518 16.63 -14.97 -26.17
CA PHE A 518 17.89 -15.44 -26.73
C PHE A 518 18.06 -15.08 -28.21
N LYS A 519 16.96 -15.03 -28.97
CA LYS A 519 16.95 -14.52 -30.35
C LYS A 519 17.32 -13.03 -30.39
N VAL A 520 16.78 -12.21 -29.51
CA VAL A 520 17.16 -10.78 -29.42
C VAL A 520 18.64 -10.64 -29.05
N LEU A 521 19.13 -11.39 -28.06
CA LEU A 521 20.53 -11.33 -27.63
C LEU A 521 21.52 -11.75 -28.74
N SER A 522 21.19 -12.80 -29.50
CA SER A 522 22.05 -13.26 -30.60
C SER A 522 21.99 -12.35 -31.83
N THR A 523 20.81 -11.88 -32.22
CA THR A 523 20.63 -11.08 -33.45
C THR A 523 21.00 -9.61 -33.26
N LYS A 524 20.50 -8.97 -32.19
CA LYS A 524 20.68 -7.52 -31.95
C LYS A 524 22.01 -7.19 -31.28
N PHE A 525 22.45 -8.03 -30.34
CA PHE A 525 23.66 -7.77 -29.55
C PHE A 525 24.85 -8.66 -29.91
N LYS A 526 24.69 -9.56 -30.90
CA LYS A 526 25.74 -10.46 -31.41
C LYS A 526 26.42 -11.29 -30.31
N ILE A 527 25.68 -11.62 -29.24
CA ILE A 527 26.20 -12.48 -28.17
C ILE A 527 26.25 -13.93 -28.68
N PRO A 528 27.39 -14.63 -28.58
CA PRO A 528 27.58 -15.96 -29.15
C PRO A 528 26.93 -17.07 -28.29
N ILE A 529 25.61 -16.98 -28.09
CA ILE A 529 24.82 -17.97 -27.36
C ILE A 529 24.41 -19.09 -28.32
N ARG A 530 24.80 -20.32 -28.01
CA ARG A 530 24.31 -21.52 -28.72
C ARG A 530 23.23 -22.22 -27.91
N GLN A 531 22.15 -22.61 -28.59
CA GLN A 531 21.02 -23.31 -28.01
C GLN A 531 21.16 -24.83 -28.21
N PHE A 532 20.82 -25.60 -27.18
CA PHE A 532 20.86 -27.07 -27.19
C PHE A 532 19.62 -27.65 -26.51
N ASP A 533 19.21 -28.86 -26.88
CA ASP A 533 18.07 -29.56 -26.31
C ASP A 533 18.41 -30.52 -25.16
N ILE A 534 19.68 -30.94 -25.04
CA ILE A 534 20.16 -31.81 -23.97
C ILE A 534 21.53 -31.37 -23.45
N ILE A 535 21.78 -31.60 -22.16
CA ILE A 535 23.03 -31.22 -21.47
C ILE A 535 24.26 -31.92 -22.05
N SER A 536 24.14 -33.17 -22.49
CA SER A 536 25.27 -33.90 -23.10
C SER A 536 25.84 -33.17 -24.31
N ASN A 537 24.98 -32.64 -25.18
CA ASN A 537 25.40 -31.90 -26.37
C ASN A 537 26.10 -30.57 -26.02
N ILE A 538 25.72 -29.95 -24.90
CA ILE A 538 26.39 -28.76 -24.38
C ILE A 538 27.81 -29.11 -23.93
N ILE A 539 27.95 -30.23 -23.20
CA ILE A 539 29.25 -30.71 -22.71
C ILE A 539 30.16 -31.04 -23.89
N GLU A 540 29.69 -31.81 -24.89
CA GLU A 540 30.45 -32.13 -26.10
C GLU A 540 30.87 -30.87 -26.88
N TYR A 541 30.03 -29.83 -26.91
CA TYR A 541 30.37 -28.57 -27.56
C TYR A 541 31.50 -27.83 -26.85
N PHE A 542 31.57 -27.94 -25.52
CA PHE A 542 32.64 -27.33 -24.73
C PHE A 542 33.93 -28.14 -24.75
N GLU A 543 33.87 -29.48 -24.80
CA GLU A 543 35.04 -30.38 -24.89
C GLU A 543 35.79 -30.30 -26.23
N LYS A 544 35.13 -29.81 -27.30
CA LYS A 544 35.74 -29.62 -28.62
C LYS A 544 36.66 -28.39 -28.73
N GLU A 545 36.88 -27.66 -27.63
CA GLU A 545 37.85 -26.55 -27.48
C GLU A 545 38.88 -26.90 -26.43
#